data_AF-A0A4R5V5T5-F1
#
_entry.id   AF-A0A4R5V5T5-F1
#
_cell.length_a   1.000
_cell.length_b   1.000
_cell.length_c   1.000
_cell.angle_alpha   90.00
_cell.angle_beta   90.00
_cell.angle_gamma   90.00
#
_symmetry.space_group_name_H-M   'P 1'
#
loop_
_entity.id
_entity.type
_entity.pdbx_description
1 polymer ?
#
loop_
_entity_poly.entity_id
_entity_poly.type
_entity_poly.pdbx_seq_one_letter_code
_entity_poly.pdbx_strand_id
1 'polypeptide(L)'
;MKILKKIKPHKVDLLVFGLEKGDSNYSPTVKELEFQLSFDSKNHSYQIKEHGEIIHRSNIYFNSHLLRAFDFDQPMITIGDCVTIDAYKGQGIYPWVITEIVKEHLLKSHIYMLVSPQNIPSIKGIQKAGLRKLARIRCLKIGPVYLGKKLELFD
;
A
#
# COMPACT_ATOMS: atom_id res chain seq x y z
N MET A 1 -16.26 15.33 30.59
CA MET A 1 -15.08 15.51 29.70
C MET A 1 -14.14 14.28 29.77
N LYS A 2 -14.51 13.13 29.16
CA LYS A 2 -13.69 11.88 29.16
C LYS A 2 -13.08 11.52 27.80
N ILE A 3 -13.41 12.28 26.74
CA ILE A 3 -13.05 11.96 25.34
C ILE A 3 -11.62 12.44 24.99
N LEU A 4 -11.15 13.56 25.55
CA LEU A 4 -9.83 14.11 25.25
C LEU A 4 -8.65 13.27 25.80
N LYS A 5 -8.87 12.44 26.82
CA LYS A 5 -7.81 11.60 27.43
C LYS A 5 -7.35 10.43 26.55
N LYS A 6 -7.99 10.18 25.40
CA LYS A 6 -7.63 9.09 24.47
C LYS A 6 -6.90 9.56 23.21
N ILE A 7 -6.76 10.87 22.99
CA ILE A 7 -6.06 11.39 21.81
C ILE A 7 -4.56 11.41 22.13
N LYS A 8 -3.89 10.31 21.81
CA LYS A 8 -2.43 10.22 21.91
C LYS A 8 -1.81 10.72 20.61
N PRO A 9 -0.78 11.59 20.67
CA PRO A 9 -0.01 11.94 19.50
C PRO A 9 0.73 10.71 18.94
N HIS A 10 0.67 10.51 17.63
CA HIS A 10 1.39 9.46 16.92
C HIS A 10 2.31 10.08 15.89
N LYS A 11 3.61 9.79 15.95
CA LYS A 11 4.55 10.19 14.91
C LYS A 11 4.32 9.31 13.68
N VAL A 12 4.14 9.95 12.54
CA VAL A 12 4.06 9.31 11.23
C VAL A 12 5.39 9.53 10.53
N ASP A 13 5.97 8.45 10.02
CA ASP A 13 7.16 8.44 9.17
C ASP A 13 7.02 7.29 8.18
N LEU A 14 6.62 7.60 6.96
CA LEU A 14 6.27 6.62 5.93
C LEU A 14 6.90 7.00 4.60
N LEU A 15 7.39 6.00 3.87
CA LEU A 15 7.67 6.12 2.46
C LEU A 15 6.37 5.95 1.68
N VAL A 16 6.21 6.78 0.66
CA VAL A 16 5.13 6.71 -0.32
C VAL A 16 5.69 6.13 -1.61
N PHE A 17 5.13 5.01 -2.01
CA PHE A 17 5.33 4.42 -3.32
C PHE A 17 4.07 4.59 -4.15
N GLY A 18 4.20 4.70 -5.46
CA GLY A 18 3.03 4.77 -6.31
C GLY A 18 3.30 4.82 -7.80
N LEU A 19 2.19 4.91 -8.52
CA LEU A 19 2.08 5.08 -9.96
C LEU A 19 0.94 6.06 -10.25
N GLU A 20 1.16 6.91 -11.24
CA GLU A 20 0.10 7.78 -11.73
C GLU A 20 -0.95 6.98 -12.50
N LYS A 21 -2.20 7.47 -12.50
CA LYS A 21 -3.26 6.86 -13.29
C LYS A 21 -2.84 6.77 -14.76
N GLY A 22 -2.87 5.56 -15.32
CA GLY A 22 -2.53 5.30 -16.72
C GLY A 22 -1.04 5.37 -17.04
N ASP A 23 -0.16 5.29 -16.03
CA ASP A 23 1.30 5.32 -16.22
C ASP A 23 1.78 4.26 -17.23
N SER A 24 2.22 4.71 -18.41
CA SER A 24 2.68 3.86 -19.50
C SER A 24 4.06 3.27 -19.28
N ASN A 25 4.82 3.78 -18.31
CA ASN A 25 6.15 3.28 -17.96
C ASN A 25 6.11 2.19 -16.88
N TYR A 26 4.91 1.74 -16.49
CA TYR A 26 4.75 0.66 -15.53
C TYR A 26 5.37 -0.64 -16.05
N SER A 27 6.42 -1.11 -15.35
CA SER A 27 7.17 -2.33 -15.72
C SER A 27 7.51 -3.15 -14.47
N PRO A 28 6.69 -4.14 -14.10
CA PRO A 28 6.98 -5.02 -12.97
C PRO A 28 8.08 -6.04 -13.33
N THR A 29 8.91 -6.39 -12.36
CA THR A 29 9.97 -7.42 -12.48
C THR A 29 9.62 -8.65 -11.64
N VAL A 30 8.38 -9.12 -11.82
CA VAL A 30 7.82 -10.24 -11.05
C VAL A 30 7.65 -11.45 -11.96
N LYS A 31 8.02 -12.63 -11.46
CA LYS A 31 7.73 -13.89 -12.14
C LYS A 31 6.25 -14.20 -12.01
N GLU A 32 5.66 -14.77 -13.06
CA GLU A 32 4.31 -15.32 -12.95
C GLU A 32 4.30 -16.47 -11.92
N LEU A 33 3.21 -16.53 -11.15
CA LEU A 33 2.99 -17.54 -10.13
C LEU A 33 1.68 -18.27 -10.39
N GLU A 34 1.67 -19.57 -10.12
CA GLU A 34 0.49 -20.42 -10.29
C GLU A 34 -0.35 -20.44 -9.00
N PHE A 35 -0.82 -19.26 -8.56
CA PHE A 35 -1.75 -19.15 -7.44
C PHE A 35 -3.11 -18.66 -7.91
N GLN A 36 -4.17 -19.19 -7.29
CA GLN A 36 -5.51 -18.64 -7.49
C GLN A 36 -5.69 -17.37 -6.65
N LEU A 37 -5.66 -16.21 -7.31
CA LEU A 37 -6.00 -14.93 -6.69
C LEU A 37 -7.51 -14.69 -6.77
N SER A 38 -8.12 -14.32 -5.65
CA SER A 38 -9.56 -13.99 -5.58
C SER A 38 -9.76 -12.64 -4.92
N PHE A 39 -10.82 -11.91 -5.31
CA PHE A 39 -11.21 -10.66 -4.66
C PHE A 39 -12.40 -10.88 -3.72
N ASP A 40 -12.19 -10.59 -2.44
CA ASP A 40 -13.23 -10.53 -1.43
C ASP A 40 -13.83 -9.12 -1.39
N SER A 41 -15.00 -8.96 -2.00
CA SER A 41 -15.70 -7.68 -2.11
C SER A 41 -16.21 -7.15 -0.78
N LYS A 42 -16.50 -8.01 0.20
CA LYS A 42 -16.98 -7.58 1.52
C LYS A 42 -15.89 -6.85 2.30
N ASN A 43 -14.66 -7.34 2.18
CA ASN A 43 -13.51 -6.79 2.91
C ASN A 43 -12.60 -5.92 2.02
N HIS A 44 -12.93 -5.76 0.73
CA HIS A 44 -12.10 -5.11 -0.29
C HIS A 44 -10.66 -5.62 -0.25
N SER A 45 -10.48 -6.94 -0.36
CA SER A 45 -9.17 -7.55 -0.23
C SER A 45 -8.92 -8.62 -1.29
N TYR A 46 -7.73 -8.62 -1.86
CA TYR A 46 -7.23 -9.71 -2.71
C TYR A 46 -6.64 -10.80 -1.82
N GLN A 47 -7.02 -12.05 -2.06
CA GLN A 47 -6.66 -13.20 -1.23
C GLN A 47 -6.20 -14.37 -2.08
N ILE A 48 -5.16 -15.05 -1.59
CA ILE A 48 -4.78 -16.39 -2.06
C ILE A 48 -5.11 -17.36 -0.94
N LYS A 49 -5.79 -18.45 -1.29
CA LYS A 49 -6.14 -19.51 -0.35
C LYS A 49 -5.56 -20.84 -0.81
N GLU A 50 -4.94 -21.55 0.12
CA GLU A 50 -4.46 -22.92 -0.08
C GLU A 50 -5.09 -23.81 0.99
N HIS A 51 -5.69 -24.93 0.59
CA HIS A 51 -6.35 -25.87 1.51
C HIS A 51 -7.42 -25.21 2.43
N GLY A 52 -8.06 -24.14 1.95
CA GLY A 52 -9.07 -23.38 2.70
C GLY A 52 -8.52 -22.24 3.56
N GLU A 53 -7.21 -22.16 3.74
CA GLU A 53 -6.54 -21.16 4.58
C GLU A 53 -6.02 -19.98 3.75
N ILE A 54 -6.16 -18.75 4.27
CA ILE A 54 -5.63 -17.55 3.61
C ILE A 54 -4.12 -17.50 3.81
N ILE A 55 -3.35 -17.76 2.75
CA ILE A 55 -1.89 -17.69 2.78
C ILE A 55 -1.36 -16.28 2.48
N HIS A 56 -2.15 -15.49 1.75
CA HIS A 56 -1.86 -14.10 1.46
C HIS A 56 -3.13 -13.26 1.40
N ARG A 57 -3.05 -12.02 1.90
CA ARG A 57 -4.06 -10.99 1.74
C ARG A 57 -3.42 -9.63 1.47
N SER A 58 -4.02 -8.85 0.57
CA SER A 58 -3.74 -7.42 0.37
C SER A 58 -5.04 -6.62 0.35
N ASN A 59 -5.18 -5.61 1.23
CA ASN A 59 -6.38 -4.79 1.31
C ASN A 59 -6.30 -3.58 0.39
N ILE A 60 -7.45 -3.17 -0.14
CA ILE A 60 -7.61 -1.97 -0.97
C ILE A 60 -8.43 -0.93 -0.21
N TYR A 61 -7.92 0.29 -0.19
CA TYR A 61 -8.62 1.45 0.35
C TYR A 61 -8.82 2.48 -0.75
N PHE A 62 -10.06 2.84 -1.04
CA PHE A 62 -10.40 3.87 -2.04
C PHE A 62 -10.23 5.30 -1.51
N ASN A 63 -9.70 5.43 -0.29
CA ASN A 63 -9.67 6.67 0.45
C ASN A 63 -8.56 6.60 1.52
N SER A 64 -7.69 7.61 1.57
CA SER A 64 -6.68 7.79 2.60
C SER A 64 -6.65 9.24 3.07
N HIS A 65 -7.04 9.47 4.33
CA HIS A 65 -6.98 10.79 4.96
C HIS A 65 -5.56 11.36 5.03
N LEU A 66 -4.57 10.48 5.21
CA LEU A 66 -3.18 10.91 5.30
C LEU A 66 -2.67 11.38 3.94
N LEU A 67 -2.86 10.60 2.87
CA LEU A 67 -2.44 10.99 1.53
C LEU A 67 -3.14 12.27 1.06
N ARG A 68 -4.43 12.43 1.32
CA ARG A 68 -5.14 13.69 1.04
C ARG A 68 -4.63 14.87 1.86
N ALA A 69 -4.25 14.66 3.11
CA ALA A 69 -3.67 15.72 3.92
C ALA A 69 -2.30 16.18 3.40
N PHE A 70 -1.66 15.40 2.53
CA PHE A 70 -0.41 15.71 1.83
C PHE A 70 -0.63 15.95 0.33
N ASP A 71 -1.88 16.23 -0.09
CA ASP A 71 -2.22 16.69 -1.43
C ASP A 71 -1.86 15.70 -2.56
N PHE A 72 -1.88 14.39 -2.28
CA PHE A 72 -1.74 13.34 -3.30
C PHE A 72 -3.01 13.20 -4.16
N ASP A 73 -2.81 12.94 -5.46
CA ASP A 73 -3.85 12.99 -6.49
C ASP A 73 -4.99 11.99 -6.31
N GLN A 74 -6.15 12.34 -6.88
CA GLN A 74 -7.38 11.56 -6.86
C GLN A 74 -7.92 11.38 -8.30
N PRO A 75 -8.71 10.31 -8.59
CA PRO A 75 -9.08 9.21 -7.72
C PRO A 75 -7.88 8.29 -7.44
N MET A 76 -7.78 7.78 -6.21
CA MET A 76 -6.70 6.87 -5.82
C MET A 76 -7.22 5.58 -5.20
N ILE A 77 -6.41 4.54 -5.30
CA ILE A 77 -6.46 3.42 -4.36
C ILE A 77 -5.17 3.37 -3.55
N THR A 78 -5.28 2.93 -2.31
CA THR A 78 -4.15 2.58 -1.46
C THR A 78 -4.13 1.08 -1.24
N ILE A 79 -3.00 0.44 -1.51
CA ILE A 79 -2.78 -0.97 -1.16
C ILE A 79 -2.08 -1.00 0.20
N GLY A 80 -2.64 -1.73 1.16
CA GLY A 80 -2.15 -1.74 2.53
C GLY A 80 -2.57 -2.97 3.33
N ASP A 81 -2.10 -3.07 4.57
CA ASP A 81 -2.37 -4.17 5.50
C ASP A 81 -2.14 -5.56 4.89
N CYS A 82 -1.13 -5.65 4.04
CA CYS A 82 -0.75 -6.85 3.33
C CYS A 82 -0.07 -7.84 4.27
N VAL A 83 -0.46 -9.11 4.19
CA VAL A 83 0.10 -10.19 5.00
C VAL A 83 0.31 -11.41 4.11
N THR A 84 1.51 -11.99 4.18
CA THR A 84 1.79 -13.35 3.72
C THR A 84 2.18 -14.16 4.96
N ILE A 85 1.63 -15.35 5.13
CA ILE A 85 2.01 -16.22 6.25
C ILE A 85 3.47 -16.69 6.09
N ASP A 86 4.14 -16.98 7.20
CA ASP A 86 5.60 -17.19 7.22
C ASP A 86 6.09 -18.28 6.27
N ALA A 87 5.36 -19.40 6.17
CA ALA A 87 5.70 -20.53 5.29
C ALA A 87 5.75 -20.14 3.80
N TYR A 88 5.09 -19.06 3.40
CA TYR A 88 4.97 -18.60 2.02
C TYR A 88 5.72 -17.28 1.75
N LYS A 89 6.43 -16.73 2.76
CA LYS A 89 7.26 -15.54 2.59
C LYS A 89 8.48 -15.86 1.72
N GLY A 90 8.98 -14.84 1.01
CA GLY A 90 10.17 -14.96 0.16
C GLY A 90 9.92 -15.58 -1.22
N GLN A 91 8.74 -16.16 -1.47
CA GLN A 91 8.39 -16.84 -2.73
C GLN A 91 7.90 -15.89 -3.84
N GLY A 92 7.90 -14.57 -3.61
CA GLY A 92 7.44 -13.59 -4.60
C GLY A 92 5.93 -13.35 -4.62
N ILE A 93 5.15 -13.99 -3.74
CA ILE A 93 3.69 -13.80 -3.68
C ILE A 93 3.29 -12.35 -3.47
N TYR A 94 3.89 -11.67 -2.49
CA TYR A 94 3.56 -10.28 -2.18
C TYR A 94 3.74 -9.34 -3.39
N PRO A 95 4.92 -9.27 -4.05
CA PRO A 95 5.06 -8.45 -5.24
C PRO A 95 4.16 -8.89 -6.40
N TRP A 96 3.88 -10.19 -6.56
CA TRP A 96 2.97 -10.68 -7.60
C TRP A 96 1.54 -10.21 -7.39
N VAL A 97 1.02 -10.29 -6.18
CA VAL A 97 -0.34 -9.78 -5.87
C VAL A 97 -0.44 -8.27 -6.06
N ILE A 98 0.59 -7.50 -5.70
CA ILE A 98 0.61 -6.06 -6.00
C ILE A 98 0.54 -5.83 -7.52
N THR A 99 1.30 -6.59 -8.31
CA THR A 99 1.29 -6.48 -9.77
C THR A 99 -0.11 -6.73 -10.34
N GLU A 100 -0.82 -7.75 -9.87
CA GLU A 100 -2.18 -8.05 -10.31
C GLU A 100 -3.17 -6.93 -9.95
N ILE A 101 -3.05 -6.38 -8.74
CA ILE A 101 -3.86 -5.22 -8.33
C ILE A 101 -3.58 -4.01 -9.23
N VAL A 102 -2.31 -3.72 -9.54
CA VAL A 102 -1.96 -2.60 -10.41
C VAL A 102 -2.54 -2.80 -11.80
N LYS A 103 -2.39 -3.99 -12.40
CA LYS A 103 -2.95 -4.32 -13.73
C LYS A 103 -4.47 -4.04 -13.80
N GLU A 104 -5.20 -4.34 -12.73
CA GLU A 104 -6.65 -4.14 -12.69
C GLU A 104 -7.07 -2.66 -12.51
N HIS A 105 -6.30 -1.88 -11.74
CA HIS A 105 -6.74 -0.56 -11.27
C HIS A 105 -6.03 0.65 -11.90
N LEU A 106 -4.84 0.46 -12.50
CA LEU A 106 -3.98 1.57 -12.94
C LEU A 106 -4.65 2.48 -13.98
N LEU A 107 -5.49 1.96 -14.86
CA LEU A 107 -6.21 2.76 -15.86
C LEU A 107 -7.31 3.66 -15.24
N LYS A 108 -7.75 3.37 -14.01
CA LYS A 108 -8.89 4.03 -13.37
C LYS A 108 -8.45 5.02 -12.29
N SER A 109 -7.36 4.71 -11.60
CA SER A 109 -6.94 5.41 -10.38
C SER A 109 -5.42 5.51 -10.25
N HIS A 110 -4.95 6.52 -9.54
CA HIS A 110 -3.58 6.55 -9.00
C HIS A 110 -3.43 5.40 -7.99
N ILE A 111 -2.26 4.76 -7.97
CA ILE A 111 -1.96 3.66 -7.05
C ILE A 111 -0.95 4.17 -6.02
N TYR A 112 -1.27 4.03 -4.73
CA TYR A 112 -0.33 4.37 -3.66
C TYR A 112 -0.13 3.22 -2.67
N MET A 113 1.07 3.13 -2.11
CA MET A 113 1.40 2.27 -0.98
C MET A 113 2.20 3.06 0.05
N LEU A 114 1.82 2.91 1.31
CA LEU A 114 2.52 3.51 2.44
C LEU A 114 3.28 2.43 3.19
N VAL A 115 4.58 2.64 3.40
CA VAL A 115 5.42 1.65 4.08
C VAL A 115 6.38 2.33 5.05
N SER A 116 6.59 1.71 6.22
CA SER A 116 7.63 2.16 7.14
C SER A 116 9.01 2.09 6.47
N PRO A 117 9.87 3.10 6.64
CA PRO A 117 11.24 3.08 6.10
C PRO A 117 12.08 1.90 6.60
N GLN A 118 11.70 1.28 7.72
CA GLN A 118 12.40 0.13 8.32
C GLN A 118 11.93 -1.22 7.74
N ASN A 119 10.81 -1.26 7.02
CA ASN A 119 10.27 -2.49 6.46
C ASN A 119 10.90 -2.82 5.09
N ILE A 120 12.19 -3.20 5.14
CA ILE A 120 13.00 -3.53 3.95
C ILE A 120 12.36 -4.63 3.08
N PRO A 121 11.78 -5.72 3.63
CA PRO A 121 11.11 -6.73 2.80
C PRO A 121 9.94 -6.16 1.98
N SER A 122 9.07 -5.35 2.60
CA SER A 122 7.95 -4.74 1.88
C SER A 122 8.43 -3.72 0.85
N ILE A 123 9.43 -2.89 1.18
CA ILE A 123 10.04 -1.93 0.24
C ILE A 123 10.53 -2.66 -1.02
N LYS A 124 11.31 -3.74 -0.85
CA LYS A 124 11.80 -4.54 -1.98
C LYS A 124 10.68 -5.19 -2.78
N GLY A 125 9.63 -5.67 -2.10
CA GLY A 125 8.45 -6.22 -2.76
C GLY A 125 7.73 -5.19 -3.61
N ILE A 126 7.46 -4.01 -3.05
CA ILE A 126 6.79 -2.90 -3.75
C ILE A 126 7.58 -2.47 -4.99
N GLN A 127 8.91 -2.37 -4.88
CA GLN A 127 9.79 -2.03 -6.02
C GLN A 127 9.79 -3.12 -7.09
N LYS A 128 9.84 -4.40 -6.70
CA LYS A 128 9.73 -5.52 -7.67
C LYS A 128 8.40 -5.50 -8.42
N ALA A 129 7.33 -5.12 -7.73
CA ALA A 129 6.01 -4.93 -8.34
C ALA A 129 5.92 -3.70 -9.25
N GLY A 130 7.02 -2.95 -9.46
CA GLY A 130 7.08 -1.83 -10.41
C GLY A 130 6.62 -0.49 -9.86
N LEU A 131 6.25 -0.38 -8.58
CA LEU A 131 5.91 0.91 -7.98
C LEU A 131 7.17 1.74 -7.71
N ARG A 132 7.09 3.03 -8.00
CA ARG A 132 8.19 3.98 -7.83
C ARG A 132 8.12 4.65 -6.47
N LYS A 133 9.28 4.90 -5.86
CA LYS A 133 9.35 5.64 -4.59
C LYS A 133 9.14 7.12 -4.91
N LEU A 134 8.05 7.71 -4.43
CA LEU A 134 7.66 9.08 -4.78
C LEU A 134 8.08 10.08 -3.72
N ALA A 135 7.85 9.75 -2.45
CA ALA A 135 8.11 10.66 -1.36
C ALA A 135 8.32 9.97 -0.01
N ARG A 136 8.74 10.74 0.99
CA ARG A 136 8.68 10.41 2.41
C ARG A 136 7.82 11.44 3.13
N ILE A 137 6.80 10.98 3.83
CA ILE A 137 5.90 11.82 4.62
C ILE A 137 6.21 11.70 6.11
N ARG A 138 6.35 12.84 6.77
CA ARG A 138 6.56 12.93 8.22
C ARG A 138 5.60 13.95 8.83
N CYS A 139 4.91 13.56 9.90
CA CYS A 139 4.05 14.48 10.65
C CYS A 139 3.74 13.93 12.06
N LEU A 140 3.12 14.76 12.89
CA LEU A 140 2.48 14.32 14.13
C LEU A 140 0.98 14.23 13.92
N LYS A 141 0.42 13.03 14.03
CA LYS A 141 -1.02 12.79 13.98
C LYS A 141 -1.61 12.91 15.38
N ILE A 142 -2.58 13.81 15.56
CA ILE A 142 -3.33 13.99 16.80
C ILE A 142 -4.82 13.89 16.44
N GLY A 143 -5.42 12.72 16.65
CA GLY A 143 -6.79 12.45 16.20
C GLY A 143 -6.93 12.59 14.68
N PRO A 144 -7.83 13.44 14.15
CA PRO A 144 -7.98 13.67 12.71
C PRO A 144 -6.98 14.70 12.14
N VAL A 145 -6.19 15.37 12.98
CA VAL A 145 -5.31 16.46 12.57
C VAL A 145 -3.89 15.97 12.34
N TYR A 146 -3.25 16.47 11.27
CA TYR A 146 -1.85 16.23 10.93
C TYR A 146 -1.04 17.52 11.10
N LEU A 147 -0.18 17.58 12.11
CA LEU A 147 0.64 18.75 12.44
C LEU A 147 2.09 18.58 11.95
N GLY A 148 2.73 19.70 11.60
CA GLY A 148 4.13 19.72 11.18
C GLY A 148 4.40 18.84 9.96
N LYS A 149 3.50 18.88 8.96
CA LYS A 149 3.60 18.12 7.71
C LYS A 149 4.93 18.43 7.02
N LYS A 150 5.73 17.39 6.78
CA LYS A 150 6.95 17.43 5.96
C LYS A 150 6.84 16.40 4.85
N LEU A 151 6.91 16.86 3.62
CA LEU A 151 6.96 16.05 2.41
C LEU A 151 8.37 16.18 1.82
N GLU A 152 9.05 15.06 1.65
CA GLU A 152 10.35 14.97 0.99
C GLU A 152 10.14 14.16 -0.27
N LEU A 153 10.24 14.79 -1.44
CA LEU A 153 10.10 14.12 -2.72
C LEU A 153 11.39 13.35 -3.06
N PHE A 154 11.24 12.24 -3.77
CA PHE A 154 12.36 11.53 -4.36
C PHE A 154 12.37 11.77 -5.86
N ASP A 155 13.56 12.02 -6.40
CA ASP A 155 13.81 12.16 -7.83
C ASP A 155 13.69 10.83 -8.59
#